data_AF-A0A537UZF7-F1
#
_entry.id   AF-A0A537UZF7-F1
#
_cell.length_a   1.000
_cell.length_b   1.000
_cell.length_c   1.000
_cell.angle_alpha   90.00
_cell.angle_beta   90.00
_cell.angle_gamma   90.00
#
_symmetry.space_group_name_H-M   'P 1'
#
loop_
_entity.id
_entity.type
_entity.pdbx_description
1 polymer ?
#
loop_
_entity_poly.entity_id
_entity_poly.type
_entity_poly.pdbx_seq_one_letter_code
_entity_poly.pdbx_strand_id
1 'polypeptide(L)'
;MLVDRKKRVLALGALLASALALGGCSISIADLPLVGTPADAPPRAKEAGAYLPVHDLPPDREESAMAPAERAKVQSELIAARDRQASAAAAKAAASK
;
A
#
# COMPACT_ATOMS: atom_id res chain seq x y z
N MET A 1 5.44 -20.24 -38.65
CA MET A 1 5.08 -21.34 -37.72
C MET A 1 6.02 -21.42 -36.50
N LEU A 2 7.31 -21.76 -36.63
CA LEU A 2 8.22 -21.89 -35.47
C LEU A 2 8.57 -20.52 -34.84
N VAL A 3 8.77 -19.49 -35.68
CA VAL A 3 9.10 -18.12 -35.25
C VAL A 3 7.93 -17.48 -34.49
N ASP A 4 6.70 -17.69 -34.95
CA ASP A 4 5.50 -17.19 -34.27
C ASP A 4 5.27 -17.86 -32.91
N ARG A 5 5.62 -19.15 -32.82
CA ARG A 5 5.58 -19.91 -31.57
C ARG A 5 6.59 -19.36 -30.56
N LYS A 6 7.83 -19.06 -30.99
CA LYS A 6 8.86 -18.44 -30.14
C LYS A 6 8.46 -17.04 -29.66
N LYS A 7 7.88 -16.20 -30.54
CA LYS A 7 7.38 -14.87 -30.16
C LYS A 7 6.25 -14.94 -29.14
N ARG A 8 5.31 -15.89 -29.29
CA ARG A 8 4.23 -16.13 -28.31
C ARG A 8 4.76 -16.59 -26.96
N VAL A 9 5.76 -17.48 -26.95
CA VAL A 9 6.41 -17.94 -25.70
C VAL A 9 7.11 -16.79 -24.98
N LEU A 10 7.84 -15.93 -25.70
CA LEU A 10 8.48 -14.75 -25.12
C LEU A 10 7.45 -13.75 -24.58
N ALA A 11 6.37 -13.49 -25.32
CA ALA A 11 5.30 -12.61 -24.89
C ALA A 11 4.59 -13.13 -23.62
N LEU A 12 4.30 -14.42 -23.55
CA LEU A 12 3.71 -15.05 -22.36
C LEU A 12 4.67 -15.02 -21.17
N GLY A 13 5.97 -15.27 -21.38
CA GLY A 13 6.98 -15.17 -20.34
C GLY A 13 7.10 -13.77 -19.75
N ALA A 14 7.10 -12.74 -20.61
CA ALA A 14 7.11 -11.35 -20.18
C ALA A 14 5.84 -10.98 -19.39
N LEU A 15 4.68 -11.46 -19.85
CA LEU A 15 3.40 -11.21 -19.18
C LEU A 15 3.33 -11.86 -17.79
N LEU A 16 3.81 -13.10 -17.66
CA LEU A 16 3.93 -13.81 -16.38
C LEU A 16 4.88 -13.11 -15.42
N ALA A 17 6.07 -12.72 -15.88
CA ALA A 17 7.04 -12.00 -15.05
C ALA A 17 6.48 -10.66 -14.53
N SER A 18 5.75 -9.93 -15.39
CA SER A 18 5.06 -8.70 -15.01
C SER A 18 3.98 -8.97 -13.96
N ALA A 19 3.14 -9.99 -14.15
CA ALA A 19 2.10 -10.36 -13.19
C ALA A 19 2.67 -10.74 -11.82
N LEU A 20 3.80 -11.46 -11.77
CA LEU A 20 4.46 -11.79 -10.51
C LEU A 20 5.07 -10.56 -9.82
N ALA A 21 5.65 -9.63 -10.58
CA ALA A 21 6.22 -8.41 -10.02
C ALA A 21 5.16 -7.43 -9.47
N LEU A 22 3.98 -7.38 -10.09
CA LEU A 22 2.88 -6.47 -9.71
C LEU A 22 1.85 -7.12 -8.76
N GLY A 23 1.76 -8.44 -8.73
CA GLY A 23 0.77 -9.19 -7.91
C GLY A 23 1.01 -9.16 -6.40
N GLY A 24 2.17 -8.64 -5.96
CA GLY A 24 2.47 -8.49 -4.53
C GLY A 24 1.65 -7.41 -3.82
N CYS A 25 1.00 -6.49 -4.55
CA CYS A 25 0.30 -5.36 -3.95
C CYS A 25 -1.02 -5.72 -3.25
N SER A 26 -1.56 -6.92 -3.46
CA SER A 26 -2.75 -7.43 -2.76
C SER A 26 -2.42 -8.50 -1.72
N ILE A 27 -1.15 -8.85 -1.53
CA ILE A 27 -0.74 -9.84 -0.54
C ILE A 27 -0.68 -9.16 0.81
N SER A 28 -1.44 -9.70 1.76
CA SER A 28 -1.36 -9.30 3.16
C SER A 28 0.06 -9.55 3.66
N ILE A 29 0.79 -8.47 3.97
CA ILE A 29 2.15 -8.55 4.52
C ILE A 29 2.18 -9.39 5.80
N ALA A 30 1.05 -9.41 6.54
CA ALA A 30 0.90 -10.17 7.77
C ALA A 30 1.09 -11.68 7.58
N ASP A 31 0.79 -12.24 6.40
CA ASP A 31 0.81 -13.69 6.15
C ASP A 31 2.08 -14.16 5.42
N LEU A 32 3.05 -13.26 5.22
CA LEU A 32 4.32 -13.62 4.58
C LEU A 32 5.25 -14.35 5.57
N PRO A 33 5.74 -15.56 5.25
CA PRO A 33 6.55 -16.38 6.16
C PRO A 33 7.92 -15.78 6.52
N LEU A 34 8.36 -14.71 5.84
CA LEU A 34 9.65 -14.06 6.06
C LEU A 34 9.54 -12.62 6.59
N VAL A 35 8.37 -11.99 6.49
CA VAL A 35 8.16 -10.55 6.81
C VAL A 35 7.03 -10.34 7.82
N GLY A 36 6.03 -11.23 7.86
CA GLY A 36 4.76 -10.99 8.54
C GLY A 36 4.74 -11.29 10.04
N THR A 37 5.41 -12.35 10.50
CA THR A 37 5.45 -12.75 11.93
C THR A 37 6.83 -13.28 12.32
N PRO A 38 7.51 -12.68 13.31
CA PRO A 38 8.68 -13.31 13.91
C PRO A 38 8.32 -14.67 14.53
N ALA A 39 9.27 -15.59 14.60
CA ALA A 39 9.02 -16.97 15.06
C ALA A 39 8.44 -17.04 16.49
N ASP A 40 8.70 -16.03 17.31
CA ASP A 40 8.18 -15.90 18.69
C ASP A 40 6.88 -15.09 18.80
N ALA A 41 6.28 -14.66 17.68
CA ALA A 41 5.00 -13.96 17.72
C ALA A 41 3.89 -14.93 18.17
N PRO A 42 3.04 -14.53 19.14
CA PRO A 42 1.84 -15.28 19.45
C PRO A 42 0.99 -15.52 18.19
N PRO A 43 0.35 -16.70 18.06
CA PRO A 43 -0.50 -16.99 16.91
C PRO A 43 -1.59 -15.94 16.81
N ARG A 44 -1.77 -15.34 15.63
CA ARG A 44 -2.88 -14.41 15.41
C ARG A 44 -4.20 -15.13 15.67
N ALA A 45 -5.09 -14.47 16.40
CA ALA A 45 -6.44 -14.95 16.58
C ALA A 45 -7.07 -15.13 15.20
N LYS A 46 -7.56 -16.36 14.94
CA LYS A 46 -8.19 -16.72 13.67
C LYS A 46 -9.55 -16.04 13.49
N GLU A 47 -10.18 -15.73 14.60
CA GLU A 47 -11.43 -14.98 14.65
C GLU A 47 -11.12 -13.48 14.77
N ALA A 48 -11.82 -12.67 13.98
CA ALA A 48 -11.85 -11.24 14.22
C ALA A 48 -12.35 -11.03 15.66
N GLY A 49 -11.57 -10.30 16.47
CA GLY A 49 -11.99 -9.96 17.83
C GLY A 49 -13.41 -9.39 17.81
N ALA A 50 -14.22 -9.73 18.82
CA ALA A 50 -15.58 -9.24 18.90
C ALA A 50 -15.59 -7.71 18.72
N TYR A 51 -16.27 -7.24 17.67
CA TYR A 51 -16.50 -5.81 17.52
C TYR A 51 -17.28 -5.32 18.75
N LEU A 52 -17.00 -4.07 19.15
CA LEU A 52 -17.83 -3.38 20.11
C LEU A 52 -19.30 -3.49 19.65
N PRO A 53 -20.28 -3.67 20.55
CA PRO A 53 -21.69 -3.79 20.15
C PRO A 53 -22.05 -2.70 19.15
N VAL A 54 -22.71 -3.09 18.06
CA VAL A 54 -23.07 -2.15 17.00
C VAL A 54 -23.87 -1.02 17.64
N HIS A 55 -23.40 0.22 17.47
CA HIS A 55 -23.92 1.47 18.05
C HIS A 55 -23.33 1.95 19.39
N ASP A 56 -22.43 1.20 20.02
CA ASP A 56 -21.62 1.75 21.11
C ASP A 56 -20.49 2.60 20.51
N LEU A 57 -20.71 3.91 20.39
CA LEU A 57 -19.60 4.83 20.15
C LEU A 57 -18.85 5.07 21.47
N PRO A 58 -17.51 5.00 21.47
CA PRO A 58 -16.71 5.54 22.55
C PRO A 58 -17.12 7.00 22.85
N PRO A 59 -17.02 7.46 24.10
CA PRO A 59 -17.28 8.85 24.41
C PRO A 59 -16.39 9.77 23.56
N ASP A 60 -16.92 10.95 23.23
CA ASP A 60 -16.19 11.95 22.48
C ASP A 60 -14.87 12.28 23.17
N ARG A 61 -13.84 12.50 22.36
CA ARG A 61 -12.53 12.88 22.88
C ARG A 61 -12.57 14.36 23.25
N GLU A 62 -12.56 14.65 24.56
CA GLU A 62 -12.52 16.01 25.10
C GLU A 62 -11.28 16.79 24.64
N GLU A 63 -10.17 16.08 24.43
CA GLU A 63 -8.92 16.69 24.00
C GLU A 63 -8.78 16.71 22.47
N SER A 64 -8.41 17.87 21.94
CA SER A 64 -8.07 17.99 20.52
C SER A 64 -6.86 17.13 20.19
N ALA A 65 -6.97 16.29 19.15
CA ALA A 65 -5.90 15.37 18.76
C ALA A 65 -4.55 16.05 18.44
N MET A 66 -4.54 17.35 18.15
CA MET A 66 -3.34 18.13 17.83
C MET A 66 -3.63 19.62 18.02
N ALA A 67 -2.67 20.37 18.55
CA ALA A 67 -2.79 21.81 18.72
C ALA A 67 -2.94 22.53 17.36
N PRO A 68 -3.72 23.62 17.24
CA PRO A 68 -3.99 24.27 15.96
C PRO A 68 -2.74 24.69 15.17
N ALA A 69 -1.70 25.17 15.86
CA ALA A 69 -0.44 25.56 15.24
C ALA A 69 0.32 24.36 14.63
N GLU A 70 0.31 23.23 15.33
CA GLU A 70 0.95 22.00 14.85
C GLU A 70 0.18 21.42 13.65
N ARG A 71 -1.17 21.47 13.69
CA ARG A 71 -2.00 21.09 12.53
C ARG A 71 -1.68 21.92 11.30
N ALA A 72 -1.55 23.24 11.46
CA ALA A 72 -1.23 24.15 10.36
C ALA A 72 0.15 23.85 9.76
N LYS A 73 1.13 23.54 10.61
CA LYS A 73 2.47 23.11 10.17
C LYS A 73 2.40 21.83 9.35
N VAL A 74 1.78 20.76 9.87
CA VAL A 74 1.63 19.48 9.16
C VAL A 74 0.91 19.67 7.83
N GLN A 75 -0.16 20.48 7.78
CA GLN A 75 -0.86 20.78 6.54
C GLN A 75 0.06 21.43 5.50
N SER A 76 0.88 22.41 5.91
CA SER A 76 1.81 23.07 5.00
C SER A 76 2.86 22.11 4.42
N GLU A 77 3.38 21.21 5.26
CA GLU A 77 4.36 20.20 4.85
C GLU A 77 3.76 19.18 3.88
N LEU A 78 2.52 18.75 4.10
CA LEU A 78 1.81 17.84 3.21
C LEU A 78 1.51 18.47 1.84
N ILE A 79 1.14 19.75 1.80
CA ILE A 79 0.95 20.48 0.55
C ILE A 79 2.25 20.53 -0.23
N ALA A 80 3.34 20.97 0.42
CA ALA A 80 4.66 21.03 -0.23
C ALA A 80 5.12 19.65 -0.73
N ALA A 81 4.85 18.58 0.01
CA ALA A 81 5.15 17.22 -0.40
C ALA A 81 4.33 16.80 -1.63
N ARG A 82 3.03 17.10 -1.68
CA ARG A 82 2.18 16.82 -2.85
C ARG A 82 2.67 17.56 -4.09
N ASP A 83 3.05 18.82 -3.95
CA ASP A 83 3.55 19.61 -5.08
C ASP A 83 4.85 19.01 -5.66
N ARG A 84 5.74 18.52 -4.81
CA ARG A 84 6.95 17.79 -5.23
C ARG A 84 6.62 16.47 -5.90
N GLN A 85 5.65 15.71 -5.38
CA GLN A 85 5.21 14.46 -5.99
C GLN A 85 4.58 14.70 -7.36
N ALA A 86 3.76 15.75 -7.50
CA ALA A 86 3.12 16.12 -8.76
C ALA A 86 4.16 16.51 -9.82
N SER A 87 5.16 17.32 -9.46
CA SER A 87 6.23 17.71 -10.38
C SER A 87 7.10 16.51 -10.79
N ALA A 88 7.45 15.63 -9.85
CA ALA A 88 8.19 14.40 -10.15
C ALA A 88 7.39 13.44 -11.05
N ALA A 89 6.08 13.29 -10.80
CA ALA A 89 5.20 12.48 -11.64
C ALA A 89 5.09 13.04 -13.07
N ALA A 90 4.94 14.36 -13.21
CA ALA A 90 4.91 15.03 -14.51
C ALA A 90 6.24 14.85 -15.27
N ALA A 91 7.38 15.00 -14.60
CA ALA A 91 8.69 14.76 -15.20
C ALA A 91 8.86 13.30 -15.67
N LYS A 92 8.42 12.32 -14.86
CA LYS A 92 8.45 10.90 -15.22
C LYS A 92 7.54 10.59 -16.42
N ALA A 93 6.35 11.20 -16.48
CA ALA A 93 5.44 11.05 -17.61
C ALA A 93 6.01 11.63 -18.91
N ALA A 94 6.68 12.79 -18.84
CA ALA A 94 7.36 13.39 -19.98
C ALA A 94 8.54 12.56 -20.48
N ALA A 95 9.29 11.91 -19.58
CA ALA A 95 10.40 11.02 -19.94
C ALA A 95 9.98 9.65 -20.51
N SER A 96 8.69 9.31 -20.42
CA SER A 96 8.13 8.04 -20.92
C SER A 96 7.39 8.19 -22.25
N LYS A 97 7.48 9.37 -22.88
CA LYS A 97 6.87 9.71 -24.17
C LYS A 97 7.96 9.97 -25.21
#